data_AF-A0A5E4IP95-F1
#
_entry.id   AF-A0A5E4IP95-F1
#
_cell.length_a   1.000
_cell.length_b   1.000
_cell.length_c   1.000
_cell.angle_alpha   90.00
_cell.angle_beta   90.00
_cell.angle_gamma   90.00
#
_symmetry.space_group_name_H-M   'P 1'
#
loop_
_entity.id
_entity.type
_entity.pdbx_description
1 polymer ?
#
loop_
_entity_poly.entity_id
_entity_poly.type
_entity_poly.pdbx_seq_one_letter_code
_entity_poly.pdbx_strand_id
1 'polypeptide(L)'
;MSVSRELTFFDLMVLERIDRETYVERFGSKINASFFDAANVLGTMKLKGYINIQSSPGLSPVSCTPDGLDILQAAAAKAKEEVDALDVSITRKISSGAKDPAALAAELNLRSGDLAYRLYKLVRKGLIDYELRATKVSVMMTESGFVKVNGEPEPNYAEVAKAIQ
;
A
#
# COMPACT_ATOMS: atom_id res chain seq x y z
N MET A 1 -5.91 10.27 -25.40
CA MET A 1 -4.70 9.86 -24.67
C MET A 1 -5.14 9.19 -23.38
N SER A 2 -4.96 7.88 -23.23
CA SER A 2 -5.23 7.22 -21.95
C SER A 2 -4.08 7.57 -21.01
N VAL A 3 -4.32 8.46 -20.04
CA VAL A 3 -3.45 8.57 -18.87
C VAL A 3 -3.37 7.16 -18.29
N SER A 4 -2.15 6.60 -18.20
CA SER A 4 -1.94 5.28 -17.62
C SER A 4 -2.61 5.26 -16.25
N ARG A 5 -3.68 4.45 -16.10
CA ARG A 5 -4.44 4.27 -14.85
C ARG A 5 -3.68 3.34 -13.90
N GLU A 6 -2.36 3.48 -13.84
CA GLU A 6 -1.55 2.62 -13.01
C GLU A 6 -1.80 2.96 -11.54
N LEU A 7 -2.42 2.01 -10.86
CA LEU A 7 -2.63 2.04 -9.42
C LEU A 7 -1.29 1.85 -8.72
N THR A 8 -1.00 2.69 -7.75
CA THR A 8 0.17 2.58 -6.88
C THR A 8 -0.26 2.30 -5.44
N PHE A 9 0.68 1.87 -4.60
CA PHE A 9 0.40 1.70 -3.17
C PHE A 9 0.00 3.03 -2.51
N PHE A 10 0.61 4.15 -2.93
CA PHE A 10 0.22 5.48 -2.47
C PHE A 10 -1.24 5.80 -2.79
N ASP A 11 -1.68 5.58 -4.03
CA ASP A 11 -3.08 5.83 -4.42
C ASP A 11 -4.06 5.02 -3.56
N LEU A 12 -3.73 3.76 -3.27
CA LEU A 12 -4.56 2.89 -2.44
C LEU A 12 -4.64 3.40 -0.99
N MET A 13 -3.52 3.88 -0.43
CA MET A 13 -3.50 4.47 0.92
C MET A 13 -4.28 5.78 0.96
N VAL A 14 -4.22 6.58 -0.10
CA VAL A 14 -5.03 7.81 -0.23
C VAL A 14 -6.51 7.47 -0.30
N LEU A 15 -6.93 6.46 -1.06
CA LEU A 15 -8.32 6.02 -1.14
C LEU A 15 -8.87 5.59 0.22
N GLU A 16 -8.07 4.88 1.02
CA GLU A 16 -8.49 4.44 2.36
C GLU A 16 -8.78 5.61 3.32
N ARG A 17 -8.17 6.77 3.08
CA ARG A 17 -8.38 7.98 3.92
C ARG A 17 -9.61 8.78 3.51
N ILE A 18 -10.32 8.39 2.45
CA ILE A 18 -11.53 9.08 2.00
C ILE A 18 -12.75 8.47 2.70
N ASP A 19 -13.43 9.32 3.45
CA ASP A 19 -14.66 9.05 4.19
C ASP A 19 -15.71 10.14 3.94
N ARG A 20 -16.85 10.07 4.65
CA ARG A 20 -17.97 11.01 4.51
C ARG A 20 -17.63 12.45 4.90
N GLU A 21 -16.55 12.66 5.64
CA GLU A 21 -16.10 13.97 6.12
C GLU A 21 -14.85 14.44 5.39
N THR A 22 -14.62 13.89 4.19
CA THR A 22 -13.47 14.25 3.38
C THR A 22 -13.79 15.45 2.48
N TYR A 23 -13.03 16.51 2.69
CA TYR A 23 -13.12 17.76 1.92
C TYR A 23 -11.72 18.16 1.45
N VAL A 24 -11.62 18.77 0.26
CA VAL A 24 -10.35 19.21 -0.35
C VAL A 24 -9.54 20.06 0.63
N GLU A 25 -10.20 21.00 1.30
CA GLU A 25 -9.60 22.00 2.18
C GLU A 25 -9.02 21.43 3.47
N ARG A 26 -9.46 20.23 3.86
CA ARG A 26 -9.04 19.56 5.10
C ARG A 26 -8.23 18.30 4.86
N PHE A 27 -8.13 17.84 3.62
CA PHE A 27 -7.55 16.54 3.30
C PHE A 27 -6.08 16.40 3.69
N GLY A 28 -5.30 17.49 3.65
CA GLY A 28 -3.89 17.47 4.05
C GLY A 28 -3.66 16.92 5.46
N SER A 29 -4.59 17.14 6.39
CA SER A 29 -4.53 16.58 7.74
C SER A 29 -4.62 15.04 7.76
N LYS A 30 -5.35 14.44 6.82
CA LYS A 30 -5.53 12.98 6.73
C LYS A 30 -4.32 12.26 6.15
N ILE A 31 -3.45 12.98 5.43
CA ILE A 31 -2.27 12.40 4.77
C ILE A 31 -0.95 13.04 5.22
N ASN A 32 -0.97 13.86 6.28
CA ASN A 32 0.17 14.61 6.78
C ASN A 32 0.90 15.39 5.67
N ALA A 33 0.14 16.21 4.94
CA ALA A 33 0.61 16.99 3.80
C ALA A 33 0.14 18.45 3.89
N SER A 34 0.84 19.35 3.18
CA SER A 34 0.37 20.72 3.00
C SER A 34 -0.95 20.74 2.20
N PHE A 35 -1.69 21.86 2.28
CA PHE A 35 -2.89 22.02 1.46
C PHE A 35 -2.60 21.86 -0.04
N PHE A 36 -1.50 22.46 -0.53
CA PHE A 36 -1.12 22.38 -1.94
C PHE A 36 -0.78 20.95 -2.37
N ASP A 37 -0.02 20.22 -1.55
CA ASP A 37 0.31 18.82 -1.84
C ASP A 37 -0.95 17.94 -1.86
N ALA A 38 -1.83 18.13 -0.87
CA ALA A 38 -3.09 17.40 -0.80
C ALA A 38 -4.00 17.70 -1.99
N ALA A 39 -4.10 18.96 -2.42
CA ALA A 39 -4.86 19.36 -3.60
C ALA A 39 -4.30 18.73 -4.87
N ASN A 40 -2.97 18.66 -5.02
CA ASN A 40 -2.33 17.99 -6.15
C ASN A 40 -2.63 16.49 -6.15
N VAL A 41 -2.52 15.82 -4.99
CA VAL A 41 -2.87 14.40 -4.84
C VAL A 41 -4.32 14.16 -5.23
N LEU A 42 -5.27 14.93 -4.68
CA LEU A 42 -6.68 14.81 -5.02
C LEU A 42 -6.94 15.08 -6.51
N GLY A 43 -6.25 16.07 -7.10
CA GLY A 43 -6.27 16.32 -8.54
C GLY A 43 -5.83 15.10 -9.35
N THR A 44 -4.71 14.48 -8.98
CA THR A 44 -4.22 13.24 -9.61
C THR A 44 -5.22 12.09 -9.45
N MET A 45 -5.77 11.88 -8.26
CA MET A 45 -6.77 10.83 -8.01
C MET A 45 -8.05 11.04 -8.84
N LYS A 46 -8.47 12.29 -9.02
CA LYS A 46 -9.59 12.65 -9.89
C LYS A 46 -9.28 12.39 -11.37
N LEU A 47 -8.09 12.74 -11.83
CA LEU A 47 -7.64 12.46 -13.21
C LEU A 47 -7.53 10.95 -13.49
N LYS A 48 -7.13 10.15 -12.50
CA LYS A 48 -7.12 8.69 -12.57
C LYS A 48 -8.54 8.09 -12.56
N GLY A 49 -9.55 8.86 -12.16
CA GLY A 49 -10.95 8.45 -12.11
C GLY A 49 -11.36 7.71 -10.83
N TYR A 50 -10.51 7.69 -9.80
CA TYR A 50 -10.78 6.95 -8.56
C TYR A 50 -11.66 7.73 -7.57
N ILE A 51 -11.72 9.06 -7.71
CA ILE A 51 -12.49 9.93 -6.83
C ILE A 51 -13.25 10.97 -7.62
N ASN A 52 -14.33 11.47 -7.02
CA ASN A 52 -15.05 12.63 -7.47
C ASN A 52 -14.85 13.78 -6.47
N ILE A 53 -14.70 14.99 -7.00
CA ILE A 53 -14.63 16.23 -6.23
C ILE A 53 -15.80 17.08 -6.68
N GLN A 54 -16.72 17.35 -5.76
CA GLN A 54 -17.89 18.18 -5.99
C GLN A 54 -17.55 19.64 -5.68
N SER A 55 -17.79 20.53 -6.64
CA SER A 55 -17.64 21.96 -6.42
C SER A 55 -18.82 22.48 -5.60
N SER A 56 -18.53 23.06 -4.44
CA SER A 56 -19.52 23.67 -3.56
C SER A 56 -18.97 25.00 -3.03
N PRO A 57 -19.81 26.03 -2.79
CA PRO A 57 -19.41 27.18 -1.99
C PRO A 57 -18.93 26.70 -0.61
N GLY A 58 -17.72 27.12 -0.21
CA GLY A 58 -17.11 26.70 1.06
C GLY A 58 -16.24 25.46 0.91
N LEU A 59 -16.68 24.32 1.46
CA LEU A 59 -15.92 23.08 1.46
C LEU A 59 -16.30 22.21 0.26
N SER A 60 -15.30 21.72 -0.46
CA SER A 60 -15.48 20.87 -1.65
C SER A 60 -15.46 19.39 -1.23
N PRO A 61 -16.61 18.68 -1.22
CA PRO A 61 -16.66 17.29 -0.80
C PRO A 61 -15.90 16.38 -1.77
N VAL A 62 -15.23 15.37 -1.20
CA VAL A 62 -14.53 14.32 -1.93
C VAL A 62 -15.18 12.98 -1.64
N SER A 63 -15.41 12.19 -2.68
CA SER A 63 -15.98 10.84 -2.56
C SER A 63 -15.30 9.87 -3.52
N CYS A 64 -15.29 8.58 -3.20
CA CYS A 64 -14.83 7.55 -4.13
C CYS A 64 -15.83 7.38 -5.28
N THR A 65 -15.32 7.15 -6.50
CA THR A 65 -16.13 6.68 -7.63
C THR A 65 -16.41 5.18 -7.50
N PRO A 66 -17.28 4.60 -8.35
CA PRO A 66 -17.40 3.14 -8.46
C PRO A 66 -16.05 2.45 -8.66
N ASP A 67 -15.23 2.93 -9.61
CA ASP A 67 -13.87 2.41 -9.86
C ASP A 67 -12.98 2.47 -8.60
N GLY A 68 -13.04 3.57 -7.84
CA GLY A 68 -12.28 3.71 -6.59
C GLY A 68 -12.75 2.76 -5.49
N LEU A 69 -14.07 2.52 -5.39
CA LEU A 69 -14.63 1.55 -4.45
C LEU A 69 -14.27 0.10 -4.85
N ASP A 70 -14.28 -0.22 -6.15
CA ASP A 70 -13.90 -1.53 -6.65
C ASP A 70 -12.43 -1.85 -6.34
N ILE A 71 -11.55 -0.85 -6.44
CA ILE A 71 -10.14 -0.98 -6.02
C ILE A 71 -10.03 -1.31 -4.52
N LEU A 72 -10.78 -0.60 -3.66
CA LEU A 72 -10.77 -0.88 -2.22
C LEU A 72 -11.34 -2.27 -1.91
N GLN A 73 -12.37 -2.71 -2.62
CA GLN A 73 -12.94 -4.04 -2.48
C GLN A 73 -11.95 -5.13 -2.93
N ALA A 74 -11.28 -4.94 -4.06
CA ALA A 74 -10.25 -5.85 -4.55
C ALA A 74 -9.08 -5.95 -3.56
N ALA A 75 -8.63 -4.83 -3.00
CA ALA A 75 -7.61 -4.80 -1.97
C ALA A 75 -8.04 -5.55 -0.70
N ALA A 76 -9.27 -5.33 -0.24
CA ALA A 76 -9.84 -6.02 0.92
C ALA A 76 -10.01 -7.53 0.67
N ALA A 77 -10.36 -7.94 -0.55
CA ALA A 77 -10.42 -9.35 -0.94
C ALA A 77 -9.02 -9.98 -0.92
N LYS A 78 -8.04 -9.32 -1.54
CA LYS A 78 -6.63 -9.76 -1.55
C LYS A 78 -6.07 -9.91 -0.14
N ALA A 79 -6.41 -8.98 0.76
CA ALA A 79 -5.98 -9.01 2.15
C ALA A 79 -6.45 -10.23 2.94
N LYS A 80 -7.53 -10.89 2.51
CA LYS A 80 -8.04 -12.12 3.15
C LYS A 80 -7.27 -13.37 2.74
N GLU A 81 -6.59 -13.34 1.59
CA GLU A 81 -5.79 -14.47 1.11
C GLU A 81 -4.64 -14.81 2.05
N GLU A 82 -4.16 -16.06 1.99
CA GLU A 82 -2.97 -16.50 2.71
C GLU A 82 -1.70 -15.94 2.08
N VAL A 83 -0.70 -15.65 2.92
CA VAL A 83 0.61 -15.12 2.49
C VAL A 83 1.27 -16.14 1.55
N ASP A 84 1.61 -15.71 0.34
CA ASP A 84 2.23 -16.58 -0.68
C ASP A 84 3.74 -16.32 -0.83
N ALA A 85 4.40 -17.09 -1.70
CA ALA A 85 5.85 -16.98 -1.91
C ALA A 85 6.31 -15.60 -2.43
N LEU A 86 5.46 -14.90 -3.19
CA LEU A 86 5.78 -13.57 -3.68
C LEU A 86 5.63 -12.53 -2.57
N ASP A 87 4.63 -12.67 -1.70
CA ASP A 87 4.50 -11.86 -0.49
C ASP A 87 5.73 -12.01 0.43
N VAL A 88 6.22 -13.24 0.62
CA VAL A 88 7.45 -13.51 1.36
C VAL A 88 8.65 -12.84 0.69
N SER A 89 8.76 -12.91 -0.64
CA SER A 89 9.85 -12.26 -1.38
C SER A 89 9.84 -10.74 -1.23
N ILE A 90 8.65 -10.12 -1.27
CA ILE A 90 8.43 -8.70 -1.02
C ILE A 90 8.90 -8.35 0.40
N THR A 91 8.47 -9.11 1.41
CA THR A 91 8.88 -8.86 2.80
C THR A 91 10.40 -9.03 3.00
N ARG A 92 11.06 -10.02 2.38
CA ARG A 92 12.53 -10.15 2.45
C ARG A 92 13.23 -8.90 1.92
N LYS A 93 12.77 -8.35 0.80
CA LYS A 93 13.32 -7.10 0.25
C LYS A 93 13.15 -5.92 1.20
N ILE A 94 11.98 -5.81 1.83
CA ILE A 94 11.73 -4.77 2.84
C ILE A 94 12.67 -4.96 4.05
N SER A 95 12.88 -6.20 4.50
CA SER A 95 13.81 -6.50 5.59
C SER A 95 15.27 -6.15 5.27
N SER A 96 15.67 -6.23 3.98
CA SER A 96 16.98 -5.79 3.52
C SER A 96 17.13 -4.28 3.33
N GLY A 97 16.08 -3.49 3.64
CA GLY A 97 16.13 -2.03 3.62
C GLY A 97 15.39 -1.37 2.45
N ALA A 98 14.69 -2.11 1.60
CA ALA A 98 13.85 -1.50 0.55
C ALA A 98 12.60 -0.88 1.18
N LYS A 99 12.48 0.46 1.11
CA LYS A 99 11.40 1.21 1.76
C LYS A 99 10.45 1.90 0.79
N ASP A 100 10.87 2.12 -0.46
CA ASP A 100 10.07 2.82 -1.46
C ASP A 100 9.31 1.82 -2.34
N PRO A 101 7.97 1.84 -2.37
CA PRO A 101 7.19 0.89 -3.17
C PRO A 101 7.46 0.97 -4.67
N ALA A 102 7.77 2.14 -5.22
CA ALA A 102 8.07 2.26 -6.65
C ALA A 102 9.40 1.59 -7.01
N ALA A 103 10.45 1.82 -6.21
CA ALA A 103 11.71 1.10 -6.34
C ALA A 103 11.53 -0.42 -6.15
N LEU A 104 10.72 -0.82 -5.17
CA LEU A 104 10.44 -2.23 -4.91
C LEU A 104 9.73 -2.92 -6.08
N ALA A 105 8.80 -2.23 -6.75
CA ALA A 105 8.15 -2.73 -7.97
C ALA A 105 9.17 -2.97 -9.09
N ALA A 106 10.08 -2.01 -9.30
CA ALA A 106 11.13 -2.10 -10.30
C ALA A 106 12.10 -3.25 -10.01
N GLU A 107 12.58 -3.39 -8.78
CA GLU A 107 13.52 -4.45 -8.37
C GLU A 107 12.93 -5.86 -8.50
N LEU A 108 11.64 -6.01 -8.20
CA LEU A 108 10.94 -7.30 -8.25
C LEU A 108 10.29 -7.56 -9.61
N ASN A 109 10.44 -6.65 -10.57
CA ASN A 109 9.81 -6.70 -11.89
C ASN A 109 8.29 -6.93 -11.80
N LEU A 110 7.63 -6.18 -10.91
CA LEU A 110 6.19 -6.24 -10.68
C LEU A 110 5.49 -5.01 -11.23
N ARG A 111 4.24 -5.16 -11.66
CA ARG A 111 3.36 -4.02 -11.95
C ARG A 111 3.02 -3.30 -10.65
N SER A 112 2.95 -1.97 -10.67
CA SER A 112 2.69 -1.20 -9.44
C SER A 112 1.36 -1.55 -8.79
N GLY A 113 0.34 -1.88 -9.58
CA GLY A 113 -0.98 -2.28 -9.08
C GLY A 113 -0.96 -3.63 -8.37
N ASP A 114 -0.23 -4.61 -8.91
CA ASP A 114 -0.08 -5.91 -8.27
C ASP A 114 0.69 -5.79 -6.95
N LEU A 115 1.77 -4.99 -6.95
CA LEU A 115 2.50 -4.70 -5.73
C LEU A 115 1.64 -3.94 -4.72
N ALA A 116 0.81 -2.99 -5.15
CA ALA A 116 -0.07 -2.20 -4.26
C ALA A 116 -1.01 -3.11 -3.47
N TYR A 117 -1.67 -4.06 -4.12
CA TYR A 117 -2.55 -5.02 -3.44
C TYR A 117 -1.79 -5.95 -2.50
N ARG A 118 -0.58 -6.37 -2.86
CA ARG A 118 0.26 -7.23 -2.01
C ARG A 118 0.77 -6.49 -0.78
N LEU A 119 1.25 -5.26 -0.94
CA LEU A 119 1.63 -4.41 0.20
C LEU A 119 0.44 -4.15 1.12
N TYR A 120 -0.74 -3.89 0.56
CA TYR A 120 -1.96 -3.75 1.35
C TYR A 120 -2.28 -5.01 2.16
N LYS A 121 -2.21 -6.19 1.53
CA LYS A 121 -2.37 -7.49 2.21
C LYS A 121 -1.35 -7.64 3.35
N LEU A 122 -0.09 -7.34 3.10
CA LEU A 122 0.98 -7.44 4.10
C LEU A 122 0.76 -6.50 5.29
N VAL A 123 0.27 -5.28 5.04
CA VAL A 123 -0.15 -4.33 6.09
C VAL A 123 -1.30 -4.92 6.91
N ARG A 124 -2.34 -5.45 6.26
CA ARG A 124 -3.51 -6.03 6.94
C ARG A 124 -3.20 -7.30 7.73
N LYS A 125 -2.19 -8.07 7.31
CA LYS A 125 -1.66 -9.22 8.05
C LYS A 125 -0.69 -8.80 9.16
N GLY A 126 -0.44 -7.50 9.35
CA GLY A 126 0.44 -6.97 10.39
C GLY A 126 1.92 -7.26 10.16
N LEU A 127 2.33 -7.65 8.95
CA LEU A 127 3.71 -8.05 8.65
C LEU A 127 4.58 -6.84 8.31
N ILE A 128 3.99 -5.83 7.69
CA ILE A 128 4.66 -4.55 7.40
C ILE A 128 3.81 -3.40 7.92
N ASP A 129 4.45 -2.27 8.17
CA ASP A 129 3.80 -0.99 8.45
C ASP A 129 4.17 0.01 7.35
N TYR A 130 3.48 1.15 7.31
CA TYR A 130 3.74 2.22 6.35
C TYR A 130 3.69 3.61 6.99
N GLU A 131 4.53 4.51 6.48
CA GLU A 131 4.46 5.94 6.79
C GLU A 131 3.98 6.69 5.55
N LEU A 132 2.91 7.46 5.71
CA LEU A 132 2.42 8.41 4.72
C LEU A 132 2.81 9.83 5.15
N ARG A 133 3.64 10.49 4.34
CA ARG A 133 4.09 11.86 4.61
C ARG A 133 4.16 12.64 3.30
N ALA A 134 3.47 13.78 3.27
CA ALA A 134 3.29 14.60 2.08
C ALA A 134 2.72 13.78 0.91
N THR A 135 3.52 13.53 -0.12
CA THR A 135 3.14 12.80 -1.34
C THR A 135 3.89 11.48 -1.49
N LYS A 136 4.51 11.00 -0.41
CA LYS A 136 5.32 9.79 -0.40
C LYS A 136 4.78 8.80 0.62
N VAL A 137 4.89 7.53 0.26
CA VAL A 137 4.65 6.40 1.16
C VAL A 137 5.94 5.61 1.28
N SER A 138 6.31 5.28 2.52
CA SER A 138 7.40 4.34 2.78
C SER A 138 6.87 3.14 3.55
N VAL A 139 7.46 1.97 3.33
CA VAL A 139 7.11 0.73 4.01
C VAL A 139 8.23 0.28 4.93
N MET A 140 7.88 -0.37 6.02
CA MET A 140 8.83 -0.89 7.01
C MET A 140 8.38 -2.24 7.54
N MET A 141 9.35 -3.07 7.91
CA MET A 141 9.09 -4.38 8.49
C MET A 141 8.61 -4.23 9.93
N THR A 142 7.57 -4.98 10.32
CA THR A 142 7.21 -5.13 11.73
C THR A 142 8.02 -6.25 12.38
N GLU A 143 8.03 -6.32 13.72
CA GLU A 143 8.61 -7.46 14.42
C GLU A 143 7.99 -8.80 14.00
N SER A 144 6.66 -8.84 13.87
CA SER A 144 5.95 -10.06 13.44
C SER A 144 6.31 -10.50 12.02
N GLY A 145 6.48 -9.53 11.12
CA GLY A 145 6.94 -9.77 9.75
C GLY A 145 8.37 -10.28 9.71
N PHE A 146 9.25 -9.71 10.53
CA PHE A 146 10.63 -10.17 10.63
C PHE A 146 10.72 -11.63 11.09
N VAL A 147 10.02 -11.98 12.18
CA VAL A 147 10.00 -13.36 12.69
C VAL A 147 9.39 -14.33 11.68
N LYS A 148 8.32 -13.95 10.99
CA LYS A 148 7.67 -14.85 10.02
C LYS A 148 8.55 -15.14 8.79
N VAL A 149 9.45 -14.23 8.45
CA VAL A 149 10.24 -14.30 7.20
C VAL A 149 11.66 -14.82 7.45
N ASN A 150 12.22 -14.54 8.62
CA ASN A 150 13.60 -14.85 9.00
C ASN A 150 13.71 -15.78 10.23
N GLY A 151 12.60 -16.04 10.93
CA GLY A 151 12.58 -16.75 12.21
C GLY A 151 12.32 -18.25 12.12
N GLU A 152 12.20 -18.84 10.92
CA GLU A 152 12.52 -20.26 10.79
C GLU A 152 14.04 -20.37 10.76
N PRO A 153 14.71 -20.91 11.80
CA PRO A 153 16.12 -21.26 11.67
C PRO A 153 16.23 -22.22 10.48
N GLU A 154 17.22 -22.01 9.62
CA GLU A 154 17.59 -23.05 8.65
C GLU A 154 17.71 -24.37 9.41
N PRO A 155 17.10 -25.47 8.92
CA PRO A 155 17.18 -26.74 9.60
C PRO A 155 18.64 -27.03 9.89
N ASN A 156 18.98 -27.20 11.17
CA ASN A 156 20.30 -27.61 11.58
C ASN A 156 20.51 -29.04 11.09
N TYR A 157 21.03 -29.19 9.87
CA TYR A 157 21.24 -30.50 9.24
C TYR A 157 22.14 -31.42 10.09
N ALA A 158 22.93 -30.87 11.02
CA ALA A 158 23.71 -31.65 11.98
C ALA A 158 22.86 -32.31 13.10
N GLU A 159 21.70 -31.74 13.44
CA GLU A 159 20.75 -32.35 14.39
C GLU A 159 19.81 -33.34 13.67
N VAL A 160 19.40 -33.03 12.44
CA VAL A 160 18.60 -33.96 11.61
C VAL A 160 19.38 -35.25 11.32
N ALA A 161 20.70 -35.17 11.09
CA ALA A 161 21.55 -36.34 10.87
C ALA A 161 21.72 -37.22 12.13
N LYS A 162 21.59 -36.65 13.33
CA LYS A 162 21.65 -37.41 14.60
C LYS A 162 20.33 -38.10 14.95
N ALA A 163 19.21 -37.63 14.41
CA ALA A 163 17.89 -38.23 14.65
C ALA A 163 17.60 -39.44 13.74
N ILE A 164 18.48 -39.74 12.78
CA ILE A 164 18.35 -40.84 11.81
C ILE A 164 19.33 -42.00 12.15
N GLN A 165 20.09 -41.91 13.25
CA GLN A 165 20.92 -42.98 13.79
C GLN A 165 20.29 -43.58 15.05
#